data_AF-A0AA92L9H3-F1
#
_entry.id   AF-A0AA92L9H3-F1
#
_cell.length_a   1.000
_cell.length_b   1.000
_cell.length_c   1.000
_cell.angle_alpha   90.00
_cell.angle_beta   90.00
_cell.angle_gamma   90.00
#
_symmetry.space_group_name_H-M   'P 1'
#
loop_
_entity.id
_entity.type
_entity.pdbx_description
1 polymer ?
#
loop_
_entity_poly.entity_id
_entity_poly.type
_entity_poly.pdbx_seq_one_letter_code
_entity_poly.pdbx_strand_id
1 'polypeptide(L)'
;MDMAMLRSINQPEKIALTEHARLRLYERKIRISDIIRCIETGEVIEQYNDDKPFPSCLILGEDTEGKLFHTVVGSDTESLFLITAYYPDAGRWESGYKNRKETEK
;
A
#
# COMPACT_ATOMS: atom_id res chain seq x y z
N MET A 1 6.48 4.84 -9.96
CA MET A 1 7.15 3.70 -9.28
C MET A 1 6.88 2.42 -10.02
N ASP A 2 7.86 1.53 -10.01
CA ASP A 2 7.81 0.24 -10.68
C ASP A 2 7.82 -0.90 -9.65
N MET A 3 7.05 -1.97 -9.89
CA MET A 3 6.93 -3.09 -8.96
C MET A 3 8.24 -3.86 -8.79
N ALA A 4 9.08 -3.97 -9.82
CA ALA A 4 10.36 -4.69 -9.68
C ALA A 4 11.28 -3.95 -8.71
N MET A 5 11.31 -2.61 -8.79
CA MET A 5 12.02 -1.77 -7.83
C MET A 5 11.46 -1.94 -6.41
N LEU A 6 10.13 -1.82 -6.23
CA LEU A 6 9.51 -1.95 -4.91
C LEU A 6 9.79 -3.30 -4.26
N ARG A 7 9.71 -4.40 -5.03
CA ARG A 7 10.02 -5.75 -4.56
C ARG A 7 11.48 -5.93 -4.20
N SER A 8 12.41 -5.28 -4.92
CA SER A 8 13.85 -5.36 -4.62
C SER A 8 14.24 -4.78 -3.25
N ILE A 9 13.41 -3.88 -2.69
CA ILE A 9 13.62 -3.25 -1.38
C ILE A 9 12.55 -3.63 -0.34
N ASN A 10 11.70 -4.63 -0.65
CA ASN A 10 10.60 -5.09 0.20
C ASN A 10 11.09 -5.95 1.39
N GLN A 11 11.82 -5.33 2.31
CA GLN A 11 12.41 -5.96 3.49
C GLN A 11 11.95 -5.23 4.77
N PRO A 12 11.65 -5.94 5.88
CA PRO A 12 11.17 -5.31 7.12
C PRO A 12 12.02 -4.13 7.60
N GLU A 13 13.36 -4.26 7.52
CA GLU A 13 14.34 -3.26 7.92
C GLU A 13 14.38 -2.02 7.03
N LYS A 14 13.83 -2.10 5.82
CA LYS A 14 13.73 -1.00 4.85
C LYS A 14 12.36 -0.33 4.84
N ILE A 15 11.42 -0.80 5.66
CA ILE A 15 10.07 -0.21 5.77
C ILE A 15 10.06 0.78 6.94
N ALA A 16 10.08 2.06 6.60
CA ALA A 16 9.87 3.14 7.53
C ALA A 16 8.37 3.46 7.63
N LEU A 17 7.87 3.70 8.84
CA LEU A 17 6.50 4.14 9.07
C LEU A 17 6.45 5.22 10.14
N THR A 18 5.58 6.21 9.96
CA THR A 18 5.33 7.25 10.97
C THR A 18 4.54 6.69 12.15
N GLU A 19 4.53 7.41 13.27
CA GLU A 19 3.67 7.04 14.42
C GLU A 19 2.19 6.96 14.00
N HIS A 20 1.73 7.89 13.17
CA HIS A 20 0.36 7.87 12.63
C HIS A 20 0.08 6.58 11.85
N ALA A 21 0.98 6.20 10.94
CA ALA A 21 0.84 4.97 10.17
C ALA A 21 0.82 3.74 11.09
N ARG A 22 1.71 3.69 12.10
CA ARG A 22 1.77 2.60 13.09
C ARG A 22 0.45 2.44 13.85
N LEU A 23 -0.13 3.55 14.33
CA LEU A 23 -1.42 3.52 15.02
C LEU A 23 -2.54 3.01 14.12
N ARG A 24 -2.59 3.46 12.86
CA ARG A 24 -3.59 3.00 11.88
C ARG A 24 -3.48 1.50 11.60
N LEU A 25 -2.27 0.98 11.44
CA LEU A 25 -2.06 -0.46 11.26
C LEU A 25 -2.58 -1.25 12.46
N TYR A 26 -2.26 -0.78 13.67
CA TYR A 26 -2.69 -1.43 14.90
C TYR A 26 -4.22 -1.46 15.03
N GLU A 27 -4.89 -0.32 14.82
CA GLU A 27 -6.36 -0.22 14.81
C GLU A 27 -7.02 -1.19 13.82
N ARG A 28 -6.38 -1.39 12.65
CA ARG A 28 -6.88 -2.23 11.56
C ARG A 28 -6.41 -3.68 11.64
N LYS A 29 -5.62 -4.04 12.66
CA LYS A 29 -5.00 -5.37 12.83
C LYS A 29 -4.17 -5.80 11.62
N ILE A 30 -3.48 -4.85 10.98
CA ILE A 30 -2.60 -5.11 9.83
C ILE A 30 -1.16 -5.22 10.33
N ARG A 31 -0.45 -6.28 9.93
CA ARG A 31 0.95 -6.51 10.31
C ARG A 31 1.88 -6.10 9.18
N ILE A 32 3.15 -5.85 9.50
CA ILE A 32 4.19 -5.60 8.49
C ILE A 32 4.34 -6.79 7.52
N SER A 33 4.12 -8.02 7.99
CA SER A 33 4.11 -9.20 7.12
C SER A 33 3.02 -9.14 6.04
N ASP A 34 1.87 -8.53 6.33
CA ASP A 34 0.80 -8.33 5.37
C ASP A 34 1.20 -7.27 4.33
N ILE A 35 1.87 -6.19 4.75
CA ILE A 35 2.46 -5.19 3.85
C ILE A 35 3.46 -5.82 2.88
N ILE A 36 4.38 -6.64 3.40
CA ILE A 36 5.39 -7.32 2.60
C ILE A 36 4.72 -8.25 1.58
N ARG A 37 3.73 -9.03 2.02
CA ARG A 37 2.96 -9.92 1.14
C ARG A 37 2.23 -9.15 0.05
N CYS A 38 1.66 -7.98 0.38
CA CYS A 38 1.00 -7.10 -0.58
C CYS A 38 1.92 -6.70 -1.73
N ILE A 39 3.13 -6.24 -1.39
CA ILE A 39 4.10 -5.74 -2.37
C ILE A 39 4.63 -6.91 -3.21
N GLU A 40 4.75 -8.09 -2.61
CA GLU A 40 5.19 -9.30 -3.32
C GLU A 40 4.16 -9.74 -4.38
N THR A 41 2.88 -9.81 -4.02
CA THR A 41 1.82 -10.35 -4.92
C THR A 41 1.10 -9.29 -5.73
N GLY A 42 1.22 -8.03 -5.34
CA GLY A 42 0.34 -6.97 -5.82
C GLY A 42 0.79 -6.29 -7.11
N GLU A 43 0.00 -5.30 -7.48
CA GLU A 43 0.21 -4.39 -8.60
C GLU A 43 -0.05 -2.94 -8.18
N VAL A 44 0.67 -1.99 -8.79
CA VAL A 44 0.37 -0.57 -8.62
C VAL A 44 -0.90 -0.25 -9.39
N ILE A 45 -1.92 0.25 -8.70
CA ILE A 45 -3.20 0.66 -9.28
C ILE A 45 -3.38 2.19 -9.36
N GLU A 46 -2.68 2.96 -8.53
CA GLU A 46 -2.64 4.42 -8.63
C GLU A 46 -1.21 4.95 -8.35
N GLN A 47 -0.81 6.00 -9.06
CA GLN A 47 0.46 6.69 -8.84
C GLN A 47 0.23 8.14 -8.41
N TYR A 48 0.91 8.55 -7.35
CA TYR A 48 0.84 9.89 -6.78
C TYR A 48 2.23 10.54 -6.89
N ASN A 49 2.58 10.96 -8.10
CA ASN A 49 3.91 11.49 -8.41
C ASN A 49 4.21 12.83 -7.71
N ASP A 50 3.16 13.57 -7.34
CA ASP A 50 3.25 14.89 -6.73
C ASP A 50 3.34 14.85 -5.20
N ASP A 51 3.18 13.67 -4.60
CA ASP A 51 3.30 13.49 -3.14
C ASP A 51 4.69 13.91 -2.63
N LYS A 52 4.69 14.37 -1.38
CA LYS A 52 5.89 14.85 -0.67
C LYS A 52 6.07 14.06 0.63
N PRO A 53 7.32 13.78 1.06
CA PRO A 53 8.59 14.19 0.45
C PRO A 53 9.00 13.39 -0.80
N PHE A 54 8.40 12.22 -1.01
CA PHE A 54 8.68 11.34 -2.16
C PHE A 54 7.37 10.98 -2.88
N PRO A 55 7.43 10.71 -4.19
CA PRO A 55 6.33 10.10 -4.92
C PRO A 55 5.79 8.88 -4.16
N SER A 56 4.48 8.70 -4.17
CA SER A 56 3.81 7.56 -3.55
C SER A 56 2.98 6.77 -4.56
N CYS A 57 2.58 5.55 -4.21
CA CYS A 57 1.69 4.74 -5.04
C CYS A 57 0.76 3.89 -4.19
N LEU A 58 -0.41 3.58 -4.74
CA LEU A 58 -1.37 2.64 -4.19
C LEU A 58 -1.16 1.28 -4.84
N ILE A 59 -0.95 0.26 -4.00
CA ILE A 59 -0.74 -1.13 -4.39
C ILE A 59 -1.96 -1.92 -3.93
N LEU A 60 -2.53 -2.69 -4.85
CA LEU A 60 -3.49 -3.74 -4.54
C LEU A 60 -2.75 -5.07 -4.55
N GLY A 61 -2.82 -5.80 -3.45
CA GLY A 61 -2.23 -7.13 -3.31
C GLY A 61 -2.96 -7.96 -2.26
N GLU A 62 -2.32 -9.03 -1.82
CA GLU A 62 -2.88 -9.92 -0.80
C GLU A 62 -2.22 -9.69 0.56
N ASP A 63 -2.99 -9.87 1.64
CA ASP A 63 -2.41 -10.09 2.96
C ASP A 63 -1.89 -11.53 3.11
N THR A 64 -1.36 -11.88 4.28
CA THR A 64 -0.86 -13.24 4.54
C THR A 64 -1.96 -14.31 4.62
N GLU A 65 -3.23 -13.93 4.64
CA GLU A 65 -4.40 -14.82 4.59
C GLU A 65 -5.01 -14.93 3.17
N GLY A 66 -4.43 -14.25 2.17
CA GLY A 66 -4.92 -14.26 0.79
C GLY A 66 -6.07 -13.30 0.53
N LYS A 67 -6.37 -12.36 1.44
CA LYS A 67 -7.41 -11.34 1.24
C LYS A 67 -6.83 -10.14 0.50
N LEU A 68 -7.60 -9.61 -0.45
CA LEU A 68 -7.24 -8.38 -1.14
C LEU A 68 -7.20 -7.20 -0.17
N PHE A 69 -6.09 -6.48 -0.16
CA PHE A 69 -5.96 -5.25 0.61
C PHE A 69 -5.06 -4.22 -0.09
N HIS A 70 -5.19 -2.97 0.35
CA HIS A 70 -4.50 -1.82 -0.21
C HIS A 70 -3.37 -1.34 0.69
N THR A 71 -2.21 -1.08 0.09
CA THR A 71 -1.07 -0.42 0.73
C THR A 71 -0.68 0.83 -0.05
N VAL A 72 -0.46 1.94 0.66
CA VAL A 72 0.14 3.15 0.09
C VAL A 72 1.57 3.27 0.60
N VAL A 73 2.53 3.26 -0.33
CA VAL A 73 3.96 3.44 -0.04
C VAL A 73 4.56 4.56 -0.89
N GLY A 74 5.42 5.36 -0.28
CA GLY A 74 6.42 6.16 -0.98
C GLY A 74 7.77 5.45 -1.00
N SER A 75 8.69 5.92 -1.84
CA SER A 75 10.06 5.40 -1.84
C SER A 75 11.06 6.47 -2.28
N ASP A 76 12.23 6.46 -1.66
CA ASP A 76 13.42 7.19 -2.07
C ASP A 76 14.40 6.32 -2.88
N THR A 77 13.95 5.15 -3.35
CA THR A 77 14.71 4.09 -4.01
C THR A 77 15.57 3.19 -3.12
N GLU A 78 15.77 3.54 -1.86
CA GLU A 78 16.50 2.71 -0.90
C GLU A 78 15.57 2.10 0.15
N SER A 79 14.57 2.86 0.57
CA SER A 79 13.60 2.52 1.60
C SER A 79 12.16 2.69 1.10
N LEU A 80 11.25 1.99 1.78
CA LEU A 80 9.81 2.12 1.62
C LEU A 80 9.25 2.93 2.77
N PHE A 81 8.52 4.00 2.46
CA PHE A 81 7.82 4.83 3.43
C PHE A 81 6.35 4.45 3.44
N LEU A 82 5.94 3.65 4.42
CA LEU A 82 4.56 3.25 4.57
C LEU A 82 3.71 4.44 5.05
N ILE A 83 2.78 4.86 4.19
CA ILE A 83 1.85 5.95 4.47
C ILE A 83 0.60 5.39 5.17
N THR A 84 -0.02 4.36 4.58
CA THR A 84 -1.18 3.68 5.18
C THR A 84 -1.44 2.33 4.53
N ALA A 85 -2.25 1.50 5.17
CA ALA A 85 -2.77 0.26 4.62
C ALA A 85 -4.18 -0.04 5.15
N TYR A 86 -5.04 -0.61 4.31
CA TYR A 86 -6.44 -0.87 4.64
C TYR A 86 -7.08 -1.93 3.72
N TYR A 87 -8.14 -2.57 4.20
CA TYR A 87 -9.00 -3.40 3.35
C TYR A 87 -9.96 -2.50 2.56
N PRO A 88 -10.05 -2.64 1.23
CA PRO A 88 -10.87 -1.78 0.39
C PRO A 88 -12.37 -1.93 0.69
N ASP A 89 -13.05 -0.80 0.73
CA ASP A 89 -14.49 -0.71 0.97
C ASP A 89 -15.26 -0.84 -0.35
N ALA A 90 -16.21 -1.78 -0.42
CA ALA A 90 -17.01 -2.05 -1.63
C ALA A 90 -17.97 -0.89 -2.01
N GLY A 91 -18.20 0.07 -1.13
CA GLY A 91 -18.90 1.33 -1.42
C GLY A 91 -18.01 2.35 -2.15
N ARG A 92 -16.68 2.25 -2.03
CA ARG A 92 -15.71 3.16 -2.67
C ARG A 92 -15.01 2.57 -3.88
N TRP A 93 -14.98 1.26 -3.98
CA TRP A 93 -14.22 0.52 -4.99
C TRP A 93 -15.12 -0.40 -5.81
N GLU A 94 -14.81 -0.55 -7.08
CA GLU A 94 -15.44 -1.53 -7.97
C GLU A 94 -15.10 -2.97 -7.56
N SER A 95 -15.79 -3.93 -8.19
CA SER A 95 -15.46 -5.35 -8.02
C SER A 95 -13.99 -5.60 -8.39
N GLY A 96 -13.28 -6.36 -7.56
CA GLY A 96 -11.85 -6.58 -7.70
C GLY A 96 -10.97 -5.47 -7.12
N TYR A 97 -11.56 -4.41 -6.57
CA TYR A 97 -10.90 -3.35 -5.79
C TYR A 97 -9.80 -2.55 -6.51
N LYS A 98 -9.68 -2.66 -7.84
CA LYS A 98 -8.68 -1.94 -8.63
C LYS A 98 -9.06 -0.49 -8.93
N ASN A 99 -10.34 -0.24 -9.21
CA ASN A 99 -10.83 1.07 -9.63
C ASN A 99 -11.73 1.67 -8.56
N ARG A 100 -11.59 2.97 -8.32
CA ARG A 100 -12.54 3.71 -7.48
C ARG A 100 -13.86 3.85 -8.22
N LYS A 101 -14.95 3.76 -7.48
CA LYS A 101 -16.25 4.18 -7.99
C LYS A 101 -16.22 5.70 -8.17
N GLU A 102 -16.70 6.18 -9.32
CA GLU A 102 -17.01 7.59 -9.46
C GLU A 102 -18.12 7.94 -8.48
N THR A 103 -17.78 8.68 -7.43
CA THR A 103 -18.79 9.47 -6.72
C THR A 103 -19.20 10.59 -7.65
N GLU A 104 -20.42 10.53 -8.18
CA GLU A 104 -21.08 11.70 -8.77
C GLU A 104 -20.94 12.87 -7.78
N LYS A 105 -20.28 13.95 -8.22
CA LYS A 105 -20.07 15.16 -7.43
C LYS A 105 -21.36 15.95 -7.27
#